data_AF-A0AAD9WZF5-F1
#
_entry.id   AF-A0AAD9WZF5-F1
#
_cell.length_a   1.000
_cell.length_b   1.000
_cell.length_c   1.000
_cell.angle_alpha   90.00
_cell.angle_beta   90.00
_cell.angle_gamma   90.00
#
_symmetry.space_group_name_H-M   'P 1'
#
loop_
_entity.id
_entity.type
_entity.pdbx_description
1 polymer ?
#
loop_
_entity_poly.entity_id
_entity_poly.type
_entity_poly.pdbx_seq_one_letter_code
_entity_poly.pdbx_strand_id
1 'polypeptide(L)'
;MENSVNGDSLEKLKGLQITSLDDDDEEQEQETMPEELDDYYDDDDDEEEEQESVTLGFLEKPINRWSLLRHLFPSKAGGPPAWLDPVNLPSGRSCLCDICGEQLQFLIQVYAPISEMDSTFHRTLFVFMCPSMKCLLRDQHEQWKRPPESSSRSVKVFSCQLPRSNPFYSSEPPKCNGTDKPSGPGVALCNWCGTWKGYKVCSSCRKAHYCSQKHQVNSFERSFIFLLTNSINAQ
;
A
#
# COMPACT_ATOMS: atom_id res chain seq x y z
N MET A 1 41.29 25.71 -34.68
CA MET A 1 40.14 26.58 -35.03
C MET A 1 38.95 26.01 -34.27
N GLU A 2 38.91 26.23 -32.96
CA GLU A 2 38.40 27.44 -32.26
C GLU A 2 36.87 27.59 -32.33
N ASN A 3 36.27 27.54 -31.14
CA ASN A 3 35.11 28.30 -30.64
C ASN A 3 33.70 27.92 -31.15
N SER A 4 32.60 27.97 -30.37
CA SER A 4 32.33 28.18 -28.94
C SER A 4 30.82 27.92 -28.70
N VAL A 5 30.45 27.41 -27.52
CA VAL A 5 29.44 27.93 -26.57
C VAL A 5 27.96 28.14 -27.01
N ASN A 6 27.01 27.42 -26.40
CA ASN A 6 26.13 27.94 -25.31
C ASN A 6 25.06 26.91 -24.89
N GLY A 7 24.97 26.67 -23.58
CA GLY A 7 23.80 26.06 -22.92
C GLY A 7 22.93 27.13 -22.30
N ASP A 8 21.61 26.90 -22.27
CA ASP A 8 20.67 27.63 -21.42
C ASP A 8 19.30 26.92 -21.37
N SER A 9 19.03 26.14 -20.31
CA SER A 9 17.65 25.77 -19.89
C SER A 9 17.67 25.02 -18.57
N LEU A 10 18.16 25.67 -17.51
CA LEU A 10 17.98 25.19 -16.13
C LEU A 10 17.82 26.37 -15.15
N GLU A 11 16.98 27.35 -15.49
CA GLU A 11 16.75 28.53 -14.63
C GLU A 11 15.24 28.81 -14.45
N LYS A 12 14.41 27.77 -14.26
CA LYS A 12 12.96 27.99 -14.08
C LYS A 12 12.22 27.17 -13.03
N LEU A 13 12.92 26.61 -12.04
CA LEU A 13 12.25 25.89 -10.94
C LEU A 13 12.66 26.29 -9.51
N LYS A 14 13.46 27.35 -9.33
CA LYS A 14 13.69 27.92 -8.00
C LYS A 14 12.66 29.02 -7.71
N GLY A 15 11.49 28.62 -7.22
CA GLY A 15 10.40 29.58 -6.97
C GLY A 15 9.32 29.13 -5.99
N LEU A 16 9.62 28.22 -5.06
CA LEU A 16 8.70 27.87 -3.97
C LEU A 16 9.46 27.91 -2.64
N GLN A 17 9.56 29.11 -2.07
CA GLN A 17 9.88 29.30 -0.65
C GLN A 17 8.59 29.68 0.08
N ILE A 18 8.22 28.86 1.07
CA ILE A 18 7.13 29.16 2.00
C ILE A 18 7.72 30.11 3.05
N THR A 19 7.21 31.33 3.12
CA THR A 19 7.61 32.31 4.12
C THR A 19 6.90 32.03 5.44
N SER A 20 7.66 31.93 6.54
CA SER A 20 7.18 32.24 7.89
C SER A 20 7.78 33.58 8.29
N LEU A 21 6.90 34.52 8.60
CA LEU A 21 7.18 35.88 9.05
C LEU A 21 7.67 35.84 10.51
N ASP A 22 8.73 36.60 10.83
CA ASP A 22 8.69 37.73 11.79
C ASP A 22 10.14 38.12 12.22
N ASP A 23 10.49 39.36 11.83
CA ASP A 23 11.19 40.43 12.56
C ASP A 23 12.66 40.31 13.06
N ASP A 24 13.49 41.08 12.35
CA ASP A 24 14.34 42.19 12.84
C ASP A 24 15.73 41.98 13.48
N ASP A 25 16.68 42.66 12.82
CA ASP A 25 17.79 43.48 13.33
C ASP A 25 19.25 42.94 13.42
N GLU A 26 20.04 43.50 12.48
CA GLU A 26 21.32 44.22 12.63
C GLU A 26 22.67 43.46 12.79
N GLU A 27 23.41 43.50 11.69
CA GLU A 27 24.83 43.86 11.49
C GLU A 27 25.79 43.92 12.71
N GLN A 28 26.92 43.22 12.61
CA GLN A 28 28.27 43.85 12.66
C GLN A 28 29.42 42.89 12.33
N GLU A 29 30.21 43.29 11.34
CA GLU A 29 31.52 42.76 10.97
C GLU A 29 32.60 43.19 11.99
N GLN A 30 33.56 42.31 12.30
CA GLN A 30 34.92 42.74 12.61
C GLN A 30 35.95 41.62 12.41
N GLU A 31 36.87 41.91 11.49
CA GLU A 31 38.00 41.09 11.04
C GLU A 31 39.10 40.99 12.10
N THR A 32 39.72 39.81 12.22
CA THR A 32 41.13 39.67 12.61
C THR A 32 41.65 38.29 12.23
N MET A 33 42.64 38.27 11.32
CA MET A 33 43.51 37.15 10.96
C MET A 33 44.94 37.72 10.86
N PRO A 34 46.04 36.93 10.82
CA PRO A 34 46.11 35.47 10.62
C PRO A 34 47.16 34.75 11.51
N GLU A 35 46.99 33.46 11.85
CA GLU A 35 48.15 32.54 11.97
C GLU A 35 47.71 31.09 11.62
N GLU A 36 48.29 30.61 10.53
CA GLU A 36 48.51 29.22 10.08
C GLU A 36 47.50 28.14 10.48
N LEU A 37 46.65 27.75 9.51
CA LEU A 37 45.98 26.46 9.52
C LEU A 37 46.07 25.85 8.12
N ASP A 38 47.00 24.90 8.02
CA ASP A 38 47.04 23.71 7.20
C ASP A 38 45.92 23.60 6.15
N ASP A 39 46.35 23.75 4.91
CA ASP A 39 45.77 23.27 3.67
C ASP A 39 45.46 21.76 3.74
N TYR A 40 44.41 21.41 4.47
CA TYR A 40 43.67 20.17 4.27
C TYR A 40 42.79 20.35 3.05
N TYR A 41 43.05 19.52 2.04
CA TYR A 41 42.14 19.24 0.95
C TYR A 41 40.75 19.00 1.55
N ASP A 42 39.82 19.91 1.27
CA ASP A 42 38.39 19.63 1.31
C ASP A 42 38.20 18.54 0.25
N ASP A 43 38.37 17.29 0.70
CA ASP A 43 37.83 16.14 0.02
C ASP A 43 36.33 16.41 0.09
N ASP A 44 35.79 17.08 -0.93
CA ASP A 44 34.39 16.98 -1.32
C ASP A 44 34.18 15.46 -1.50
N ASP A 45 34.02 14.75 -0.39
CA ASP A 45 33.26 13.51 -0.29
C ASP A 45 31.85 13.97 -0.69
N ASP A 46 31.66 14.12 -2.01
CA ASP A 46 30.41 13.90 -2.69
C ASP A 46 30.02 12.45 -2.32
N GLU A 47 29.61 12.23 -1.06
CA GLU A 47 28.74 11.14 -0.69
C GLU A 47 27.55 11.34 -1.60
N GLU A 48 27.59 10.68 -2.76
CA GLU A 48 26.46 10.53 -3.66
C GLU A 48 25.36 9.92 -2.81
N GLU A 49 24.54 10.76 -2.17
CA GLU A 49 23.32 10.34 -1.51
C GLU A 49 22.54 9.64 -2.61
N GLU A 50 22.56 8.31 -2.61
CA GLU A 50 21.86 7.48 -3.58
C GLU A 50 20.39 7.90 -3.53
N GLN A 51 20.01 8.77 -4.45
CA GLN A 51 18.73 9.44 -4.39
C GLN A 51 17.68 8.36 -4.63
N GLU A 52 16.99 7.95 -3.58
CA GLU A 52 16.04 6.83 -3.62
C GLU A 52 15.07 7.05 -4.78
N SER A 53 15.12 6.18 -5.79
CA SER A 53 14.29 6.34 -6.98
C SER A 53 12.81 6.22 -6.61
N VAL A 54 12.04 7.29 -6.83
CA VAL A 54 10.60 7.29 -6.58
C VAL A 54 9.86 6.66 -7.76
N THR A 55 9.15 5.56 -7.51
CA THR A 55 8.26 4.97 -8.51
C THR A 55 6.88 5.63 -8.46
N LEU A 56 6.47 6.23 -9.58
CA LEU A 56 5.13 6.79 -9.76
C LEU A 56 4.28 5.86 -10.63
N GLY A 57 2.97 5.80 -10.35
CA GLY A 57 2.03 4.99 -11.11
C GLY A 57 0.65 5.60 -11.17
N PHE A 58 -0.06 5.38 -12.28
CA PHE A 58 -1.44 5.82 -12.50
C PHE A 58 -2.40 4.62 -12.40
N LEU A 59 -3.63 4.90 -11.97
CA LEU A 59 -4.67 3.88 -11.93
C LEU A 59 -5.25 3.65 -13.32
N GLU A 60 -4.97 2.47 -13.87
CA GLU A 60 -5.54 2.01 -15.13
C GLU A 60 -6.43 0.79 -14.94
N LYS A 61 -7.41 0.64 -15.84
CA LYS A 61 -8.22 -0.58 -15.87
C LYS A 61 -7.35 -1.73 -16.39
N PRO A 62 -7.35 -2.91 -15.76
CA PRO A 62 -6.56 -4.03 -16.24
C PRO A 62 -7.05 -4.46 -17.61
N ILE A 63 -6.14 -4.62 -18.57
CA ILE A 63 -6.44 -5.19 -19.90
C ILE A 63 -7.05 -6.59 -19.74
N ASN A 64 -6.49 -7.37 -18.81
CA ASN A 64 -6.91 -8.74 -18.55
C ASN A 64 -7.15 -8.97 -17.06
N ARG A 65 -8.25 -9.63 -16.68
CA ARG A 65 -8.54 -9.92 -15.26
C ARG A 65 -7.48 -10.78 -14.58
N TRP A 66 -6.83 -11.66 -15.35
CA TRP A 66 -5.78 -12.53 -14.83
C TRP A 66 -4.50 -11.77 -14.47
N SER A 67 -4.30 -10.53 -14.95
CA SER A 67 -3.13 -9.71 -14.55
C SER A 67 -3.15 -9.32 -13.07
N LEU A 68 -4.33 -9.39 -12.43
CA LEU A 68 -4.51 -9.09 -11.01
C LEU A 68 -4.35 -10.33 -10.11
N LEU A 69 -3.87 -11.45 -10.62
CA LEU A 69 -3.63 -12.66 -9.84
C LEU A 69 -2.34 -12.55 -9.02
N ARG A 70 -2.32 -13.18 -7.85
CA ARG A 70 -1.21 -13.05 -6.87
C ARG A 70 0.18 -13.45 -7.39
N HIS A 71 0.25 -14.40 -8.32
CA HIS A 71 1.52 -14.87 -8.89
C HIS A 71 2.11 -13.92 -9.94
N LEU A 72 1.40 -12.82 -10.26
CA LEU A 72 1.87 -11.74 -11.11
C LEU A 72 2.21 -10.48 -10.30
N PHE A 73 2.17 -10.57 -8.97
CA PHE A 73 2.60 -9.51 -8.03
C PHE A 73 2.05 -8.11 -8.36
N PRO A 74 0.72 -7.94 -8.50
CA PRO A 74 0.15 -6.67 -8.96
C PRO A 74 0.21 -5.58 -7.89
N SER A 75 0.47 -4.34 -8.34
CA SER A 75 0.05 -3.13 -7.63
C SER A 75 -1.34 -2.73 -8.12
N LYS A 76 -2.30 -2.52 -7.22
CA LYS A 76 -3.72 -2.29 -7.56
C LYS A 76 -4.50 -1.55 -6.48
N ALA A 77 -5.59 -0.90 -6.89
CA ALA A 77 -6.61 -0.37 -6.00
C ALA A 77 -7.94 -1.12 -6.16
N GLY A 78 -8.63 -1.36 -5.05
CA GLY A 78 -9.96 -1.96 -5.00
C GLY A 78 -10.05 -3.45 -5.33
N GLY A 79 -11.28 -3.98 -5.23
CA GLY A 79 -11.56 -5.42 -5.32
C GLY A 79 -10.94 -6.22 -4.17
N PRO A 80 -10.82 -7.54 -4.31
CA PRO A 80 -10.11 -8.35 -3.31
C PRO A 80 -8.58 -8.21 -3.42
N PRO A 81 -7.83 -8.27 -2.31
CA PRO A 81 -6.38 -8.32 -2.33
C PRO A 81 -5.88 -9.59 -3.05
N ALA A 82 -4.79 -9.46 -3.79
CA ALA A 82 -4.04 -10.59 -4.31
C ALA A 82 -2.97 -10.97 -3.28
N TRP A 83 -3.40 -11.71 -2.24
CA TRP A 83 -2.56 -12.06 -1.08
C TRP A 83 -1.25 -12.72 -1.50
N LEU A 84 -0.13 -12.15 -1.06
CA LEU A 84 1.21 -12.65 -1.35
C LEU A 84 1.45 -13.99 -0.63
N ASP A 85 1.27 -14.07 0.68
CA ASP A 85 1.13 -15.35 1.38
C ASP A 85 -0.35 -15.79 1.33
N PRO A 86 -0.66 -16.87 0.60
CA PRO A 86 -2.05 -17.30 0.42
C PRO A 86 -2.58 -18.16 1.58
N VAL A 87 -1.77 -18.41 2.60
CA VAL A 87 -2.09 -19.25 3.76
C VAL A 87 -2.22 -18.42 5.03
N ASN A 88 -1.23 -17.58 5.31
CA ASN A 88 -1.11 -16.83 6.56
C ASN A 88 -1.70 -15.42 6.44
N LEU A 89 -3.02 -15.36 6.22
CA LEU A 89 -3.75 -14.09 6.16
C LEU A 89 -3.91 -13.48 7.57
N PRO A 90 -3.99 -12.14 7.68
CA PRO A 90 -4.38 -11.50 8.93
C PRO A 90 -5.71 -12.04 9.45
N SER A 91 -5.86 -12.09 10.78
CA SER A 91 -7.02 -12.70 11.43
C SER A 91 -7.40 -12.00 12.74
N GLY A 92 -8.57 -12.34 13.28
CA GLY A 92 -9.04 -11.81 14.55
C GLY A 92 -9.31 -10.30 14.49
N ARG A 93 -8.87 -9.57 15.52
CA ARG A 93 -9.12 -8.12 15.64
C ARG A 93 -8.33 -7.28 14.64
N SER A 94 -7.26 -7.81 14.04
CA SER A 94 -6.49 -7.05 13.04
C SER A 94 -7.32 -6.76 11.79
N CYS A 95 -8.28 -7.62 11.45
CA CYS A 95 -9.17 -7.42 10.31
C CYS A 95 -10.32 -6.43 10.59
N LEU A 96 -10.46 -5.95 11.84
CA LEU A 96 -11.56 -5.09 12.30
C LEU A 96 -11.06 -3.66 12.54
N CYS A 97 -11.96 -2.69 12.39
CA CYS A 97 -11.75 -1.32 12.82
C CYS A 97 -11.70 -1.25 14.35
N ASP A 98 -10.70 -0.58 14.92
CA ASP A 98 -10.58 -0.49 16.38
C ASP A 98 -11.60 0.48 17.02
N ILE A 99 -12.29 1.28 16.19
CA ILE A 99 -13.27 2.28 16.64
C ILE A 99 -14.68 1.70 16.68
N CYS A 100 -15.14 1.09 15.58
CA CYS A 100 -16.51 0.56 15.48
C CYS A 100 -16.59 -0.97 15.52
N GLY A 101 -15.46 -1.68 15.47
CA GLY A 101 -15.43 -3.15 15.44
C GLY A 101 -15.85 -3.78 14.11
N GLU A 102 -16.19 -2.98 13.11
CA GLU A 102 -16.61 -3.48 11.79
C GLU A 102 -15.43 -3.96 10.94
N GLN A 103 -15.71 -4.86 10.01
CA GLN A 103 -14.68 -5.43 9.12
C GLN A 103 -14.07 -4.33 8.24
N LEU A 104 -12.74 -4.25 8.21
CA LEU A 104 -12.03 -3.35 7.31
C LEU A 104 -12.17 -3.80 5.85
N GLN A 105 -12.21 -2.83 4.95
CA GLN A 105 -12.28 -3.03 3.50
C GLN A 105 -10.92 -2.79 2.86
N PHE A 106 -10.60 -3.60 1.85
CA PHE A 106 -9.38 -3.44 1.08
C PHE A 106 -9.43 -2.16 0.24
N LEU A 107 -8.37 -1.37 0.30
CA LEU A 107 -8.22 -0.14 -0.46
C LEU A 107 -7.18 -0.31 -1.58
N ILE A 108 -5.93 -0.56 -1.20
CA ILE A 108 -4.78 -0.57 -2.12
C ILE A 108 -3.83 -1.71 -1.75
N GLN A 109 -3.18 -2.28 -2.77
CA GLN A 109 -2.05 -3.18 -2.68
C GLN A 109 -0.90 -2.60 -3.50
N VAL A 110 0.30 -2.57 -2.92
CA VAL A 110 1.53 -2.12 -3.60
C VAL A 110 2.58 -3.21 -3.49
N TYR A 111 3.05 -3.71 -4.63
CA TYR A 111 4.25 -4.53 -4.70
C TYR A 111 5.47 -3.62 -4.67
N ALA A 112 6.31 -3.76 -3.64
CA ALA A 112 7.42 -2.87 -3.33
C ALA A 112 8.60 -3.70 -2.80
N PRO A 113 9.26 -4.50 -3.66
CA PRO A 113 10.40 -5.33 -3.30
C PRO A 113 11.58 -4.47 -2.85
N ILE A 114 12.39 -4.97 -1.92
CA ILE A 114 13.63 -4.31 -1.47
C ILE A 114 14.78 -5.27 -1.81
N SER A 115 15.68 -4.85 -2.69
CA SER A 115 16.74 -5.69 -3.26
C SER A 115 17.86 -6.01 -2.26
N GLU A 116 18.08 -5.13 -1.29
CA GLU A 116 19.17 -5.26 -0.30
C GLU A 116 18.95 -6.36 0.74
N MET A 117 17.71 -6.85 0.89
CA MET A 117 17.36 -7.86 1.88
C MET A 117 16.68 -9.08 1.25
N ASP A 118 17.36 -10.23 1.31
CA ASP A 118 16.90 -11.50 0.74
C ASP A 118 15.50 -11.93 1.23
N SER A 119 15.18 -11.65 2.49
CA SER A 119 13.88 -11.96 3.09
C SER A 119 12.71 -11.14 2.51
N THR A 120 13.02 -10.10 1.74
CA THR A 120 12.07 -9.10 1.25
C THR A 120 11.98 -9.05 -0.28
N PHE A 121 12.58 -10.04 -0.95
CA PHE A 121 12.57 -10.17 -2.41
C PHE A 121 11.18 -10.00 -3.00
N HIS A 122 10.16 -10.61 -2.38
CA HIS A 122 8.79 -10.23 -2.58
C HIS A 122 8.31 -9.47 -1.35
N ARG A 123 7.98 -8.19 -1.52
CA ARG A 123 7.35 -7.39 -0.46
C ARG A 123 6.10 -6.73 -1.00
N THR A 124 5.01 -6.86 -0.26
CA THR A 124 3.73 -6.27 -0.62
C THR A 124 3.11 -5.58 0.57
N LEU A 125 2.65 -4.36 0.37
CA LEU A 125 1.87 -3.60 1.34
C LEU A 125 0.40 -3.68 0.98
N PHE A 126 -0.45 -3.95 1.98
CA PHE A 126 -1.90 -3.98 1.83
C PHE A 126 -2.51 -2.94 2.76
N VAL A 127 -3.26 -2.00 2.20
CA VAL A 127 -3.94 -0.93 2.94
C VAL A 127 -5.41 -1.27 3.07
N PHE A 128 -5.91 -1.23 4.30
CA PHE A 128 -7.31 -1.47 4.64
C PHE A 128 -7.87 -0.31 5.43
N MET A 129 -9.13 0.02 5.19
CA MET A 129 -9.79 1.14 5.86
C MET A 129 -11.22 0.79 6.30
N CYS A 130 -11.66 1.46 7.35
CA CYS A 130 -13.05 1.48 7.75
C CYS A 130 -13.86 2.31 6.74
N PRO A 131 -14.98 1.80 6.20
CA PRO A 131 -15.81 2.56 5.28
C PRO A 131 -16.63 3.68 5.97
N SER A 132 -16.63 3.74 7.30
CA SER A 132 -17.38 4.76 8.05
C SER A 132 -16.59 6.07 8.15
N MET A 133 -17.11 7.14 7.52
CA MET A 133 -16.53 8.48 7.62
C MET A 133 -16.40 8.97 9.07
N LYS A 134 -17.33 8.57 9.96
CA LYS A 134 -17.23 8.90 11.40
C LYS A 134 -15.98 8.30 12.03
N CYS A 135 -15.59 7.08 11.64
CA CYS A 135 -14.38 6.45 12.14
C CYS A 135 -13.12 7.12 11.58
N LEU A 136 -13.11 7.44 10.28
CA LEU A 136 -11.97 8.08 9.62
C LEU A 136 -11.70 9.48 10.20
N LEU A 137 -12.75 10.30 10.35
CA LEU A 137 -12.63 11.64 10.94
C LEU A 137 -12.20 11.59 12.40
N ARG A 138 -12.73 10.63 13.17
CA ARG A 138 -12.31 10.41 14.55
C ARG A 138 -10.84 10.02 14.62
N ASP A 139 -10.41 9.05 13.82
CA ASP A 139 -9.01 8.61 13.77
C ASP A 139 -8.07 9.76 13.39
N GLN A 140 -8.43 10.55 12.37
CA GLN A 140 -7.68 11.75 12.00
C GLN A 140 -7.55 12.74 13.17
N HIS A 141 -8.65 13.01 13.88
CA HIS A 141 -8.62 13.89 15.04
C HIS A 141 -7.74 13.34 16.18
N GLU A 142 -7.84 12.04 16.48
CA GLU A 142 -7.00 11.40 17.51
C GLU A 142 -5.51 11.40 17.13
N GLN A 143 -5.16 11.31 15.84
CA GLN A 143 -3.78 11.41 15.36
C GLN A 143 -3.19 12.82 15.50
N TRP A 144 -4.02 13.86 15.54
CA TRP A 144 -3.57 15.24 15.69
C TRP A 144 -3.28 15.61 17.16
N LYS A 145 -3.85 14.88 18.12
CA LYS A 145 -3.61 15.12 19.55
C LYS A 145 -2.18 14.75 19.95
N ARG A 146 -1.57 15.54 20.83
CA ARG A 146 -0.27 15.26 21.45
C ARG A 146 -0.39 15.34 22.99
N PRO A 147 -0.25 14.22 23.73
CA PRO A 147 -0.11 12.83 23.25
C PRO A 147 -1.44 12.27 22.70
N PRO A 148 -1.39 11.19 21.90
CA PRO A 148 -2.60 10.49 21.48
C PRO A 148 -3.28 9.86 22.71
N GLU A 149 -4.58 10.10 22.86
CA GLU A 149 -5.40 9.58 23.96
C GLU A 149 -5.76 8.09 23.76
N SER A 150 -5.83 7.65 22.49
CA SER A 150 -6.11 6.27 22.10
C SER A 150 -5.25 5.84 20.92
N SER A 151 -4.85 4.57 20.92
CA SER A 151 -4.17 3.92 19.79
C SER A 151 -5.14 3.27 18.80
N SER A 152 -6.45 3.50 18.91
CA SER A 152 -7.46 2.95 17.99
C SER A 152 -7.26 3.48 16.57
N ARG A 153 -7.13 2.57 15.60
CA ARG A 153 -7.03 2.94 14.17
C ARG A 153 -8.19 2.43 13.34
N SER A 154 -8.61 3.28 12.41
CA SER A 154 -9.60 3.01 11.38
C SER A 154 -8.97 2.60 10.05
N VAL A 155 -7.67 2.85 9.88
CA VAL A 155 -6.85 2.41 8.74
C VAL A 155 -5.75 1.49 9.26
N LYS A 156 -5.53 0.36 8.60
CA LYS A 156 -4.48 -0.60 8.95
C LYS A 156 -3.70 -1.00 7.70
N VAL A 157 -2.38 -1.06 7.84
CA VAL A 157 -1.47 -1.48 6.78
C VAL A 157 -0.84 -2.81 7.20
N PHE A 158 -0.87 -3.80 6.31
CA PHE A 158 -0.19 -5.08 6.50
C PHE A 158 0.97 -5.17 5.52
N SER A 159 2.15 -5.51 6.02
CA SER A 159 3.28 -5.91 5.20
C SER A 159 3.34 -7.43 5.12
N CYS A 160 3.56 -7.96 3.92
CA CYS A 160 3.85 -9.36 3.69
C CYS A 160 5.15 -9.44 2.91
N GLN A 161 6.09 -10.23 3.41
CA GLN A 161 7.43 -10.39 2.87
C GLN A 161 7.70 -11.89 2.68
N LEU A 162 8.23 -12.25 1.51
CA LEU A 162 8.68 -13.60 1.21
C LEU A 162 10.06 -13.55 0.55
N PRO A 163 10.96 -14.49 0.89
CA PRO A 163 12.22 -14.64 0.17
C PRO A 163 12.00 -15.15 -1.26
N ARG A 164 13.02 -15.00 -2.10
CA ARG A 164 13.00 -15.47 -3.51
C ARG A 164 12.70 -16.96 -3.64
N SER A 165 13.26 -17.78 -2.75
CA SER A 165 12.91 -19.19 -2.63
C SER A 165 11.82 -19.35 -1.58
N ASN A 166 10.60 -19.65 -2.01
CA ASN A 166 9.45 -19.80 -1.13
C ASN A 166 8.49 -20.88 -1.68
N PRO A 167 7.58 -21.44 -0.86
CA PRO A 167 6.71 -22.54 -1.29
C PRO A 167 5.56 -22.12 -2.23
N PHE A 168 5.36 -20.83 -2.49
CA PHE A 168 4.16 -20.32 -3.17
C PHE A 168 4.40 -19.88 -4.63
N TYR A 169 5.64 -19.50 -4.96
CA TYR A 169 6.01 -18.91 -6.25
C TYR A 169 7.29 -19.52 -6.81
N SER A 170 7.43 -19.47 -8.13
CA SER A 170 8.68 -19.80 -8.81
C SER A 170 9.75 -18.75 -8.53
N SER A 171 11.02 -19.16 -8.48
CA SER A 171 12.15 -18.22 -8.45
C SER A 171 12.42 -17.54 -9.80
N GLU A 172 11.80 -18.05 -10.87
CA GLU A 172 11.80 -17.46 -12.21
C GLU A 172 10.62 -16.48 -12.38
N PRO A 173 10.81 -15.35 -13.10
CA PRO A 173 9.75 -14.40 -13.37
C PRO A 173 8.53 -15.01 -14.11
N PRO A 174 7.30 -14.54 -13.85
CA PRO A 174 6.13 -14.97 -14.59
C PRO A 174 6.20 -14.50 -16.05
N LYS A 175 5.60 -15.27 -16.96
CA LYS A 175 5.59 -14.97 -18.40
C LYS A 175 4.60 -13.88 -18.78
N CYS A 176 3.63 -13.58 -17.90
CA CYS A 176 2.61 -12.55 -18.09
C CYS A 176 1.78 -12.73 -19.38
N ASN A 177 1.59 -13.98 -19.82
CA ASN A 177 0.84 -14.33 -21.04
C ASN A 177 -0.49 -15.05 -20.74
N GLY A 178 -0.91 -15.07 -19.47
CA GLY A 178 -2.12 -15.74 -19.00
C GLY A 178 -2.01 -17.26 -18.80
N THR A 179 -0.84 -17.86 -19.06
CA THR A 179 -0.60 -19.30 -18.81
C THR A 179 0.01 -19.59 -17.45
N ASP A 180 0.48 -18.55 -16.75
CA ASP A 180 1.06 -18.64 -15.41
C ASP A 180 0.04 -19.18 -14.40
N LYS A 181 0.53 -20.00 -13.47
CA LYS A 181 -0.28 -20.62 -12.41
C LYS A 181 0.42 -20.47 -11.07
N PRO A 182 -0.34 -20.29 -9.98
CA PRO A 182 0.25 -20.33 -8.64
C PRO A 182 0.70 -21.76 -8.30
N SER A 183 1.74 -21.89 -7.46
CA SER A 183 2.29 -23.20 -7.08
C SER A 183 1.34 -24.05 -6.20
N GLY A 184 0.30 -23.46 -5.63
CA GLY A 184 -0.69 -24.18 -4.81
C GLY A 184 -1.96 -23.37 -4.54
N PRO A 185 -3.00 -23.98 -3.97
CA PRO A 185 -4.21 -23.26 -3.56
C PRO A 185 -3.92 -22.31 -2.39
N GLY A 186 -4.78 -21.31 -2.21
CA GLY A 186 -4.82 -20.51 -0.99
C GLY A 186 -5.93 -20.97 -0.04
N VAL A 187 -6.02 -20.32 1.13
CA VAL A 187 -7.15 -20.52 2.05
C VAL A 187 -8.48 -20.16 1.39
N ALA A 188 -9.55 -20.81 1.83
CA ALA A 188 -10.90 -20.44 1.42
C ALA A 188 -11.22 -19.01 1.91
N LEU A 189 -11.43 -18.10 0.97
CA LEU A 189 -11.79 -16.71 1.25
C LEU A 189 -13.29 -16.58 1.47
N CYS A 190 -13.68 -15.53 2.17
CA CYS A 190 -15.09 -15.21 2.39
C CYS A 190 -15.81 -14.99 1.06
N ASN A 191 -16.89 -15.73 0.81
CA ASN A 191 -17.70 -15.62 -0.41
C ASN A 191 -18.39 -14.25 -0.58
N TRP A 192 -18.54 -13.49 0.50
CA TRP A 192 -19.16 -12.16 0.45
C TRP A 192 -18.18 -11.05 0.07
N CYS A 193 -17.07 -10.92 0.81
CA CYS A 193 -16.11 -9.83 0.59
C CYS A 193 -14.92 -10.23 -0.29
N GLY A 194 -14.61 -11.53 -0.41
CA GLY A 194 -13.44 -12.04 -1.11
C GLY A 194 -12.10 -11.74 -0.43
N THR A 195 -12.10 -11.05 0.71
CA THR A 195 -10.88 -10.51 1.34
C THR A 195 -10.28 -11.44 2.39
N TRP A 196 -11.08 -11.79 3.40
CA TRP A 196 -10.58 -12.44 4.62
C TRP A 196 -10.82 -13.95 4.58
N LYS A 197 -10.03 -14.72 5.32
CA LYS A 197 -10.24 -16.16 5.49
C LYS A 197 -11.66 -16.44 6.03
N GLY A 198 -12.36 -17.35 5.38
CA GLY A 198 -13.72 -17.72 5.74
C GLY A 198 -13.77 -18.83 6.78
N TYR A 199 -13.80 -18.45 8.06
CA TYR A 199 -13.84 -19.38 9.20
C TYR A 199 -15.21 -20.05 9.40
N LYS A 200 -16.30 -19.40 8.98
CA LYS A 200 -17.66 -19.93 9.10
C LYS A 200 -18.07 -20.61 7.81
N VAL A 201 -18.50 -21.86 7.89
CA VAL A 201 -19.04 -22.60 6.74
C VAL A 201 -20.56 -22.51 6.74
N CYS A 202 -21.17 -22.29 5.58
CA CYS A 202 -22.62 -22.26 5.44
C CYS A 202 -23.23 -23.61 5.86
N SER A 203 -24.13 -23.59 6.84
CA SER A 203 -24.80 -24.79 7.35
C SER A 203 -25.71 -25.45 6.31
N SER A 204 -26.29 -24.67 5.39
CA SER A 204 -27.19 -25.17 4.35
C SER A 204 -26.42 -25.81 3.19
N CYS A 205 -25.54 -25.06 2.50
CA CYS A 205 -24.86 -25.57 1.30
C CYS A 205 -23.53 -26.28 1.58
N ARG A 206 -22.94 -26.11 2.77
CA ARG A 206 -21.63 -26.66 3.19
C ARG A 206 -20.44 -26.32 2.28
N LYS A 207 -20.61 -25.38 1.35
CA LYS A 207 -19.58 -24.97 0.35
C LYS A 207 -19.15 -23.52 0.51
N ALA A 208 -20.05 -22.62 0.93
CA ALA A 208 -19.71 -21.21 1.09
C ALA A 208 -19.05 -20.95 2.45
N HIS A 209 -18.02 -20.10 2.44
CA HIS A 209 -17.24 -19.70 3.58
C HIS A 209 -17.43 -18.21 3.87
N TYR A 210 -17.45 -17.81 5.14
CA TYR A 210 -17.65 -16.43 5.58
C TYR A 210 -16.69 -16.05 6.69
N CYS A 211 -16.12 -14.84 6.63
CA CYS A 211 -15.21 -14.36 7.68
C CYS A 211 -15.96 -13.88 8.93
N SER A 212 -17.23 -13.50 8.79
CA SER A 212 -18.10 -13.07 9.89
C SER A 212 -19.54 -13.55 9.71
N GLN A 213 -20.31 -13.58 10.80
CA GLN A 213 -21.74 -13.91 10.73
C GLN A 213 -22.50 -12.84 9.96
N LYS A 214 -22.13 -11.57 10.13
CA LYS A 214 -22.65 -10.44 9.36
C LYS A 214 -22.50 -10.64 7.86
N HIS A 215 -21.31 -11.07 7.40
CA HIS A 215 -21.09 -11.35 5.97
C HIS A 215 -21.89 -12.55 5.46
N GLN A 216 -22.15 -13.55 6.30
CA GLN A 216 -23.04 -14.66 5.95
C GLN A 216 -24.48 -14.17 5.76
N VAL A 217 -25.01 -13.37 6.69
CA VAL A 217 -26.37 -12.82 6.61
C VAL A 217 -26.51 -11.92 5.37
N ASN A 218 -25.59 -10.98 5.16
CA ASN A 218 -25.63 -10.07 4.02
C ASN A 218 -25.54 -10.81 2.67
N SER A 219 -24.84 -11.95 2.62
CA SER A 219 -24.78 -12.80 1.43
C SER A 219 -26.15 -13.34 1.01
N PHE A 220 -27.04 -13.60 1.97
CA PHE A 220 -28.41 -14.03 1.67
C PHE A 220 -29.26 -12.88 1.16
N GLU A 221 -29.09 -11.67 1.72
CA GLU A 221 -29.85 -10.48 1.30
C GLU A 221 -29.58 -10.10 -0.16
N ARG A 222 -28.32 -10.07 -0.62
CA ARG A 222 -28.04 -9.81 -2.06
C ARG A 222 -28.55 -10.93 -2.96
N SER A 223 -28.49 -12.18 -2.50
CA SER A 223 -29.00 -13.30 -3.30
C SER A 223 -30.52 -13.20 -3.45
N PHE A 224 -31.22 -12.78 -2.40
CA PHE A 224 -32.67 -12.57 -2.41
C PHE A 224 -33.06 -11.39 -3.29
N ILE A 225 -32.36 -10.25 -3.20
CA ILE A 225 -32.58 -9.09 -4.09
C ILE A 225 -32.37 -9.49 -5.55
N PHE A 226 -31.28 -10.21 -5.87
CA PHE A 226 -31.01 -10.65 -7.24
C PHE A 226 -32.12 -11.57 -7.80
N LEU A 227 -32.65 -12.49 -6.97
CA LEU A 227 -33.77 -13.33 -7.36
C LEU A 227 -35.06 -12.52 -7.57
N LEU A 228 -35.35 -11.54 -6.71
CA LEU A 228 -36.51 -10.66 -6.87
C LEU A 228 -36.41 -9.78 -8.12
N THR A 229 -35.24 -9.21 -8.42
CA THR A 229 -35.05 -8.39 -9.63
C THR A 229 -35.17 -9.20 -10.92
N ASN A 230 -34.77 -10.46 -10.92
CA ASN A 230 -34.95 -11.33 -12.09
C ASN A 230 -36.40 -11.80 -12.26
N SER A 231 -37.16 -11.99 -11.16
CA SER A 231 -38.59 -12.30 -11.25
C SER A 231 -39.43 -11.11 -11.73
N ILE A 232 -39.05 -9.87 -11.42
CA ILE A 232 -39.75 -8.66 -11.87
C ILE A 232 -39.50 -8.39 -13.36
N ASN A 233 -38.30 -8.69 -13.87
CA ASN A 233 -37.97 -8.52 -15.29
C ASN A 233 -38.45 -9.67 -16.19
N ALA A 234 -39.12 -10.68 -15.63
CA ALA A 234 -39.67 -11.84 -16.34
C ALA A 234 -41.21 -11.81 -16.45
N GLN A 235 -41.84 -10.69 -16.07
CA GLN A 235 -43.26 -10.38 -16.30
C GLN A 235 -43.38 -9.24 -17.32
#